data_AF-A0ABD5MVS5-F1
#
_entry.id   AF-A0ABD5MVS5-F1
#
_cell.length_a   1.000
_cell.length_b   1.000
_cell.length_c   1.000
_cell.angle_alpha   90.00
_cell.angle_beta   90.00
_cell.angle_gamma   90.00
#
_symmetry.space_group_name_H-M   'P 1'
#
loop_
_entity.id
_entity.type
_entity.pdbx_description
1 polymer ?
#
loop_
_entity_poly.entity_id
_entity_poly.type
_entity_poly.pdbx_seq_one_letter_code
_entity_poly.pdbx_strand_id
1 'polypeptide(L)'
;MTKQMSNLFVKQLLRAWFMGEENVNIQELAQKVEELLNVLNVISGDLAKVTKTLKTVSESETPPAISVAPSEKKNKIKDVKQAFSSELTGMLLFEETGKFVIVKPRRFLGSDNFAKIAAVVRDLGGEYISAGRNSHFKIVKK
;
A
#
# COMPACT_ATOMS: atom_id res chain seq x y z
N MET A 1 -69.97 4.18 -13.52
CA MET A 1 -69.15 4.07 -12.28
C MET A 1 -67.75 3.47 -12.49
N THR A 2 -67.46 2.80 -13.62
CA THR A 2 -66.20 2.06 -13.84
C THR A 2 -64.97 2.92 -14.19
N LYS A 3 -65.15 4.12 -14.76
CA LYS A 3 -64.04 4.99 -15.22
C LYS A 3 -63.35 5.77 -14.08
N GLN A 4 -64.02 5.96 -12.94
CA GLN A 4 -63.45 6.59 -11.73
C GLN A 4 -62.55 5.60 -10.97
N MET A 5 -62.96 4.33 -10.87
CA MET A 5 -62.23 3.27 -10.18
C MET A 5 -60.87 2.97 -10.85
N SER A 6 -60.80 3.03 -12.18
CA SER A 6 -59.53 2.79 -12.91
C SER A 6 -58.50 3.90 -12.67
N ASN A 7 -58.94 5.15 -12.52
CA ASN A 7 -58.05 6.28 -12.30
C ASN A 7 -57.45 6.26 -10.88
N LEU A 8 -58.23 5.79 -9.90
CA LEU A 8 -57.74 5.59 -8.54
C LEU A 8 -56.68 4.48 -8.47
N PHE A 9 -56.90 3.38 -9.19
CA PHE A 9 -55.94 2.27 -9.26
C PHE A 9 -54.64 2.68 -9.95
N VAL A 10 -54.72 3.43 -11.06
CA VAL A 10 -53.54 3.95 -11.76
C VAL A 10 -52.76 4.95 -10.88
N LYS A 11 -53.45 5.81 -10.12
CA LYS A 11 -52.81 6.72 -9.16
C LYS A 11 -52.13 5.98 -8.00
N GLN A 12 -52.74 4.92 -7.49
CA GLN A 12 -52.16 4.07 -6.46
C GLN A 12 -50.91 3.34 -6.97
N LEU A 13 -50.95 2.86 -8.22
CA LEU A 13 -49.84 2.18 -8.88
C LEU A 13 -48.67 3.13 -9.18
N LEU A 14 -48.96 4.36 -9.64
CA LEU A 14 -47.94 5.40 -9.84
C LEU A 14 -47.25 5.79 -8.53
N ARG A 15 -47.99 5.91 -7.42
CA ARG A 15 -47.38 6.17 -6.11
C ARG A 15 -46.48 5.02 -5.65
N ALA A 16 -46.87 3.77 -5.91
CA ALA A 16 -46.05 2.60 -5.59
C ALA A 16 -44.80 2.52 -6.47
N TRP A 17 -44.90 2.85 -7.76
CA TRP A 17 -43.75 2.90 -8.68
C TRP A 17 -42.75 4.01 -8.31
N PHE A 18 -43.23 5.13 -7.79
CA PHE A 18 -42.38 6.27 -7.38
C PHE A 18 -41.70 6.06 -6.01
N MET A 19 -42.17 5.12 -5.19
CA MET A 19 -41.59 4.82 -3.86
C MET A 19 -40.58 3.65 -3.88
N GLY A 20 -40.29 3.07 -5.04
CA GLY A 20 -39.41 1.91 -5.19
C GLY A 20 -37.92 2.21 -5.43
N GLU A 21 -37.53 3.47 -5.54
CA GLU A 21 -36.12 3.84 -5.56
C GLU A 21 -35.66 4.09 -4.13
N GLU A 22 -34.89 3.14 -3.60
CA GLU A 22 -33.97 3.36 -2.49
C GLU A 22 -32.93 4.38 -2.98
N ASN A 23 -33.35 5.64 -3.02
CA ASN A 23 -32.51 6.76 -3.35
C ASN A 23 -31.47 6.83 -2.23
N VAL A 24 -30.25 6.39 -2.51
CA VAL A 24 -29.09 6.67 -1.67
C VAL A 24 -29.14 8.17 -1.37
N ASN A 25 -29.47 8.51 -0.14
CA ASN A 25 -29.67 9.91 0.22
C ASN A 25 -28.30 10.58 0.10
N ILE A 26 -28.14 11.43 -0.91
CA ILE A 26 -26.87 12.09 -1.22
C ILE A 26 -26.35 12.87 0.00
N GLN A 27 -27.23 13.36 0.87
CA GLN A 27 -26.85 14.01 2.11
C GLN A 27 -26.28 13.01 3.13
N GLU A 28 -26.87 11.83 3.25
CA GLU A 28 -26.33 10.76 4.12
C GLU A 28 -24.98 10.27 3.59
N LEU A 29 -24.84 10.14 2.26
CA LEU A 29 -23.55 9.76 1.66
C LEU A 29 -22.48 10.82 1.90
N ALA A 30 -22.82 12.10 1.75
CA ALA A 30 -21.91 13.20 2.07
C ALA A 30 -21.49 13.18 3.55
N GLN A 31 -22.44 12.93 4.46
CA GLN A 31 -22.14 12.78 5.89
C GLN A 31 -21.19 11.61 6.16
N LYS A 32 -21.42 10.44 5.53
CA LYS A 32 -20.52 9.28 5.67
C LYS A 32 -19.13 9.57 5.12
N VAL A 33 -19.00 10.37 4.05
CA VAL A 33 -17.69 10.79 3.51
C VAL A 33 -16.94 11.65 4.52
N GLU A 34 -17.60 12.61 5.17
CA GLU A 34 -16.99 13.44 6.21
C GLU A 34 -16.56 12.61 7.43
N GLU A 35 -17.40 11.67 7.87
CA GLU A 35 -17.06 10.74 8.96
C GLU A 35 -15.82 9.90 8.63
N LEU A 36 -15.74 9.36 7.40
CA LEU A 36 -14.57 8.59 6.94
C LEU A 36 -13.31 9.45 6.88
N LEU A 37 -13.40 10.71 6.44
CA LEU A 37 -12.27 11.64 6.43
C LEU A 37 -11.75 11.91 7.85
N ASN A 38 -12.65 12.07 8.83
CA ASN A 38 -12.26 12.24 10.22
C ASN A 38 -11.54 11.00 10.78
N VAL A 39 -12.10 9.81 10.55
CA VAL A 39 -11.47 8.55 10.99
C VAL A 39 -10.09 8.38 10.34
N LEU A 40 -9.97 8.65 9.04
CA LEU A 40 -8.70 8.58 8.33
C LEU A 40 -7.67 9.55 8.91
N ASN A 41 -8.08 10.78 9.22
CA ASN A 41 -7.20 11.79 9.80
C ASN A 41 -6.69 11.38 11.18
N VAL A 42 -7.57 10.84 12.05
CA VAL A 42 -7.18 10.32 13.37
C VAL A 42 -6.14 9.20 13.23
N ILE A 43 -6.41 8.20 12.38
CA ILE A 43 -5.49 7.07 12.15
C ILE A 43 -4.14 7.59 11.62
N SER A 44 -4.15 8.55 10.70
CA SER A 44 -2.93 9.14 10.14
C SER A 44 -2.08 9.84 11.21
N GLY A 45 -2.74 10.56 12.14
CA GLY A 45 -2.09 11.25 13.24
C GLY A 45 -1.46 10.28 14.23
N ASP A 46 -2.16 9.20 14.58
CA ASP A 46 -1.63 8.16 15.46
C ASP A 46 -0.47 7.40 14.82
N LEU A 47 -0.55 7.09 13.52
CA LEU A 47 0.57 6.48 12.79
C LEU A 47 1.80 7.40 12.76
N ALA A 48 1.60 8.72 12.64
CA ALA A 48 2.68 9.69 12.74
C ALA A 48 3.32 9.72 14.13
N LYS A 49 2.53 9.58 15.21
CA LYS A 49 3.06 9.45 16.59
C LYS A 49 3.88 8.18 16.73
N VAL A 50 3.36 7.03 16.29
CA VAL A 50 4.08 5.74 16.33
C VAL A 50 5.41 5.86 15.58
N THR A 51 5.41 6.47 14.39
CA THR A 51 6.62 6.69 13.61
C THR A 51 7.65 7.56 14.34
N LYS A 52 7.21 8.64 15.01
CA LYS A 52 8.09 9.48 15.84
C LYS A 52 8.68 8.69 17.00
N THR A 53 7.87 7.89 17.71
CA THR A 53 8.34 7.07 18.84
C THR A 53 9.36 6.01 18.40
N LEU A 54 9.16 5.37 17.25
CA LEU A 54 10.12 4.42 16.69
C LEU A 54 11.43 5.11 16.28
N LYS A 55 11.34 6.33 15.73
CA LYS A 55 12.53 7.10 15.35
C LYS A 55 13.34 7.52 16.58
N THR A 56 12.68 7.93 17.66
CA THR A 56 13.37 8.28 18.93
C THR A 56 13.99 7.08 19.62
N VAL A 57 13.41 5.87 19.52
CA VAL A 57 14.02 4.64 20.03
C VAL A 57 15.23 4.21 19.19
N SER A 58 15.30 4.61 17.92
CA SER A 58 16.46 4.37 17.04
C SER A 58 17.61 5.38 17.22
N GLU A 59 17.46 6.43 18.03
CA GLU A 59 18.41 7.55 18.13
C GLU A 59 19.01 7.72 19.54
N SER A 60 18.89 6.71 20.39
CA SER A 60 19.62 6.63 21.67
C SER A 60 20.86 5.74 21.57
N GLU A 61 21.83 6.13 20.73
CA GLU A 61 23.22 5.70 20.85
C GLU A 61 24.16 6.87 20.50
N THR A 62 24.77 7.46 21.52
CA THR A 62 26.14 8.05 21.57
C THR A 62 26.34 8.65 22.98
N PRO A 63 27.56 8.94 23.50
CA PRO A 63 28.96 8.84 22.96
C PRO A 63 30.00 8.33 24.04
N PRO A 64 31.37 8.44 23.95
CA PRO A 64 32.33 8.73 22.86
C PRO A 64 33.52 7.70 22.72
N ALA A 65 34.30 7.85 21.64
CA ALA A 65 35.74 7.53 21.47
C ALA A 65 36.24 6.10 21.08
N ILE A 66 36.98 6.09 19.96
CA ILE A 66 38.06 5.17 19.53
C ILE A 66 37.69 3.89 18.73
N SER A 67 37.77 4.09 17.40
CA SER A 67 38.55 3.29 16.43
C SER A 67 37.99 2.02 15.79
N VAL A 68 38.36 1.91 14.50
CA VAL A 68 38.36 0.80 13.54
C VAL A 68 37.04 0.26 12.99
N ALA A 69 36.71 0.75 11.79
CA ALA A 69 36.13 -0.01 10.68
C ALA A 69 36.87 -1.37 10.51
N PRO A 70 36.26 -2.45 9.97
CA PRO A 70 35.46 -2.37 8.74
C PRO A 70 34.24 -3.34 8.67
N SER A 71 33.05 -2.82 8.38
CA SER A 71 31.91 -3.67 8.00
C SER A 71 31.46 -3.38 6.58
N GLU A 72 32.19 -3.91 5.61
CA GLU A 72 31.92 -3.90 4.15
C GLU A 72 30.56 -4.51 3.75
N LYS A 73 29.80 -5.06 4.70
CA LYS A 73 28.52 -5.75 4.46
C LYS A 73 27.31 -4.82 4.31
N LYS A 74 27.35 -3.60 4.87
CA LYS A 74 26.25 -2.61 4.78
C LYS A 74 26.19 -1.89 3.42
N ASN A 75 27.21 -2.05 2.57
CA ASN A 75 27.26 -1.40 1.26
C ASN A 75 26.35 -2.13 0.26
N LYS A 76 26.36 -3.47 0.24
CA LYS A 76 25.65 -4.23 -0.80
C LYS A 76 24.12 -4.06 -0.81
N ILE A 77 23.45 -3.92 0.35
CA ILE A 77 22.01 -3.62 0.37
C ILE A 77 21.76 -2.19 -0.12
N LYS A 78 22.64 -1.24 0.23
CA LYS A 78 22.54 0.16 -0.23
C LYS A 78 22.78 0.26 -1.73
N ASP A 79 23.74 -0.49 -2.28
CA ASP A 79 24.04 -0.54 -3.71
C ASP A 79 22.85 -1.10 -4.49
N VAL A 80 22.25 -2.20 -4.01
CA VAL A 80 21.04 -2.77 -4.61
C VAL A 80 19.88 -1.77 -4.52
N LYS A 81 19.70 -1.07 -3.38
CA LYS A 81 18.65 -0.05 -3.22
C LYS A 81 18.87 1.17 -4.13
N GLN A 82 20.11 1.58 -4.37
CA GLN A 82 20.44 2.70 -5.26
C GLN A 82 20.17 2.38 -6.73
N ALA A 83 20.18 1.11 -7.12
CA ALA A 83 19.77 0.69 -8.46
C ALA A 83 18.27 0.87 -8.73
N PHE A 84 17.45 1.00 -7.67
CA PHE A 84 16.02 1.28 -7.79
C PHE A 84 15.73 2.76 -7.59
N SER A 85 14.77 3.29 -8.35
CA SER A 85 14.18 4.61 -8.05
C SER A 85 13.56 4.62 -6.64
N SER A 86 13.51 5.79 -6.00
CA SER A 86 12.97 5.97 -4.65
C SER A 86 11.51 5.49 -4.54
N GLU A 87 10.72 5.71 -5.60
CA GLU A 87 9.34 5.25 -5.70
C GLU A 87 9.22 3.72 -5.62
N LEU A 88 10.03 3.01 -6.41
CA LEU A 88 10.05 1.54 -6.46
C LEU A 88 10.56 0.95 -5.15
N THR A 89 11.59 1.57 -4.56
CA THR A 89 12.14 1.16 -3.27
C THR A 89 11.09 1.21 -2.15
N GLY A 90 10.21 2.22 -2.17
CA GLY A 90 9.10 2.32 -1.21
C GLY A 90 8.03 1.21 -1.35
N MET A 91 8.04 0.48 -2.46
CA MET A 91 7.16 -0.66 -2.72
C MET A 91 7.78 -2.01 -2.33
N LEU A 92 9.07 -2.03 -2.00
CA LEU A 92 9.86 -3.23 -1.83
C LEU A 92 10.44 -3.32 -0.41
N LEU A 93 10.55 -4.54 0.09
CA LEU A 93 11.29 -4.88 1.30
C LEU A 93 12.54 -5.64 0.89
N PHE A 94 13.70 -5.22 1.40
CA PHE A 94 14.98 -5.83 1.09
C PHE A 94 15.49 -6.56 2.33
N GLU A 95 15.63 -7.88 2.23
CA GLU A 95 16.15 -8.75 3.26
C GLU A 95 17.46 -9.38 2.78
N GLU A 96 18.53 -9.29 3.57
CA GLU A 96 19.78 -9.95 3.25
C GLU A 96 19.83 -11.31 3.95
N THR A 97 19.94 -12.38 3.18
CA THR A 97 20.09 -13.75 3.68
C THR A 97 21.40 -14.32 3.16
N GLY A 98 22.48 -14.12 3.93
CA GLY A 98 23.81 -14.67 3.64
C GLY A 98 24.37 -14.22 2.28
N LYS A 99 24.30 -15.11 1.28
CA LYS A 99 24.82 -14.88 -0.08
C LYS A 99 23.79 -14.25 -1.04
N PHE A 100 22.54 -14.08 -0.61
CA PHE A 100 21.46 -13.58 -1.44
C PHE A 100 20.79 -12.37 -0.81
N VAL A 101 20.33 -11.46 -1.66
CA VAL A 101 19.40 -10.38 -1.28
C VAL A 101 18.01 -10.78 -1.78
N ILE A 102 17.08 -10.93 -0.85
CA ILE A 102 15.67 -11.20 -1.14
C ILE A 102 14.94 -9.87 -1.19
N VAL A 103 14.21 -9.63 -2.27
CA VAL A 103 13.41 -8.42 -2.47
C VAL A 103 11.93 -8.82 -2.55
N LYS A 104 11.16 -8.47 -1.52
CA LYS A 104 9.75 -8.82 -1.40
C LYS A 104 8.85 -7.62 -1.75
N PRO A 105 7.81 -7.79 -2.57
CA PRO A 105 6.78 -6.78 -2.76
C PRO A 105 6.01 -6.52 -1.46
N ARG A 106 5.83 -5.26 -1.07
CA ARG A 106 4.97 -4.86 0.08
C ARG A 106 3.52 -4.64 -0.32
N ARG A 107 3.27 -4.49 -1.62
CA ARG A 107 1.95 -4.26 -2.23
C ARG A 107 1.93 -4.84 -3.64
N PHE A 108 0.75 -4.88 -4.25
CA PHE A 108 0.63 -5.22 -5.67
C PHE A 108 1.36 -4.18 -6.52
N LEU A 109 2.28 -4.64 -7.37
CA LEU A 109 3.14 -3.76 -8.18
C LEU A 109 2.47 -3.37 -9.51
N GLY A 110 1.55 -4.18 -10.03
CA GLY A 110 1.05 -4.04 -11.41
C GLY A 110 2.08 -4.49 -12.46
N SER A 111 1.66 -4.57 -13.71
CA SER A 111 2.50 -5.02 -14.84
C SER A 111 3.73 -4.14 -15.02
N ASP A 112 3.55 -2.82 -14.95
CA ASP A 112 4.56 -1.85 -15.36
C ASP A 112 5.69 -1.76 -14.33
N ASN A 113 5.36 -1.60 -13.04
CA ASN A 113 6.37 -1.57 -11.99
C ASN A 113 7.04 -2.92 -11.85
N PHE A 114 6.29 -4.03 -12.01
CA PHE A 114 6.88 -5.36 -12.01
C PHE A 114 7.92 -5.49 -13.13
N ALA A 115 7.60 -5.08 -14.36
CA ALA A 115 8.53 -5.13 -15.48
C ALA A 115 9.79 -4.28 -15.23
N LYS A 116 9.64 -3.06 -14.71
CA LYS A 116 10.75 -2.18 -14.33
C LYS A 116 11.66 -2.82 -13.27
N ILE A 117 11.06 -3.34 -12.19
CA ILE A 117 11.79 -3.99 -11.11
C ILE A 117 12.50 -5.24 -11.63
N ALA A 118 11.82 -6.05 -12.43
CA ALA A 118 12.38 -7.26 -13.00
C ALA A 118 13.54 -6.97 -13.96
N ALA A 119 13.52 -5.85 -14.70
CA ALA A 119 14.65 -5.42 -15.52
C ALA A 119 15.88 -5.13 -14.65
N VAL A 120 15.74 -4.28 -13.63
CA VAL A 120 16.83 -3.95 -12.70
C VAL A 120 17.37 -5.19 -11.98
N VAL A 121 16.48 -6.07 -11.52
CA VAL A 121 16.88 -7.33 -10.86
C VAL A 121 17.70 -8.20 -11.80
N ARG A 122 17.32 -8.31 -13.09
CA ARG A 122 18.09 -9.08 -14.09
C ARG A 122 19.45 -8.47 -14.37
N ASP A 123 19.55 -7.14 -14.43
CA ASP A 123 20.82 -6.42 -14.62
C ASP A 123 21.79 -6.68 -13.47
N LEU A 124 21.25 -6.84 -12.25
CA LEU A 124 21.99 -7.23 -11.06
C LEU A 124 22.26 -8.75 -10.96
N GLY A 125 21.89 -9.54 -11.97
CA GLY A 125 22.07 -10.99 -11.99
C GLY A 125 21.13 -11.74 -11.05
N GLY A 126 19.98 -11.16 -10.73
CA GLY A 126 18.92 -11.78 -9.95
C GLY A 126 17.82 -12.41 -10.79
N GLU A 127 16.95 -13.14 -10.10
CA GLU A 127 15.82 -13.86 -10.68
C GLU A 127 14.53 -13.61 -9.89
N TYR A 128 13.38 -13.80 -10.54
CA TYR A 128 12.09 -13.79 -9.87
C TYR A 128 11.67 -15.22 -9.53
N ILE A 129 11.26 -15.43 -8.29
CA ILE A 129 10.75 -16.70 -7.78
C ILE A 129 9.25 -16.57 -7.57
N SER A 130 8.47 -17.30 -8.39
CA SER A 130 7.03 -17.41 -8.20
C SER A 130 6.74 -18.41 -7.08
N ALA A 131 6.25 -17.92 -5.95
CA ALA A 131 5.92 -18.73 -4.78
C ALA A 131 4.54 -18.33 -4.20
N GLY A 132 3.63 -17.87 -5.06
CA GLY A 132 2.31 -17.37 -4.68
C GLY A 132 2.41 -16.21 -3.70
N ARG A 133 1.97 -16.42 -2.45
CA ARG A 133 2.04 -15.41 -1.37
C ARG A 133 3.47 -15.04 -0.96
N ASN A 134 4.43 -15.93 -1.20
CA ASN A 134 5.84 -15.72 -0.87
C ASN A 134 6.68 -15.34 -2.08
N SER A 135 6.05 -14.90 -3.18
CA SER A 135 6.80 -14.53 -4.38
C SER A 135 7.76 -13.39 -4.10
N HIS A 136 9.01 -13.55 -4.55
CA HIS A 136 10.08 -12.62 -4.26
C HIS A 136 11.09 -12.60 -5.39
N PHE A 137 11.84 -11.51 -5.48
CA PHE A 137 13.05 -11.46 -6.29
C PHE A 137 14.24 -11.89 -5.44
N LYS A 138 15.21 -12.53 -6.07
CA LYS A 138 16.42 -13.02 -5.43
C LYS A 138 17.61 -12.53 -6.24
N ILE A 139 18.49 -11.77 -5.61
CA ILE A 139 19.70 -11.22 -6.23
C ILE A 139 20.90 -11.91 -5.60
N VAL A 140 21.75 -12.51 -6.43
CA VAL A 140 22.97 -13.17 -5.96
C VAL A 140 24.02 -12.09 -5.68
N LYS A 141 24.62 -12.10 -4.49
CA LYS A 141 25.78 -11.26 -4.22
C LYS A 141 26.97 -11.83 -4.98
N LYS A 142 27.37 -11.19 -6.08
CA LYS A 142 28.73 -11.33 -6.60
C LYS A 142 29.74 -10.71 -5.64
#